data_AF-X1GHR2-F1
#
_entry.id   AF-X1GHR2-F1
#
_cell.length_a   1.000
_cell.length_b   1.000
_cell.length_c   1.000
_cell.angle_alpha   90.00
_cell.angle_beta   90.00
_cell.angle_gamma   90.00
#
_symmetry.space_group_name_H-M   'P 1'
#
loop_
_entity.id
_entity.type
_entity.pdbx_description
1 polymer ?
#
loop_
_entity_poly.entity_id
_entity_poly.type
_entity_poly.pdbx_seq_one_letter_code
_entity_poly.pdbx_strand_id
1 'polypeptide(L)'
;CGGIIEVAKALKNNKFDRKKLENYAQRIGNSGVLRRLGYLSELLNIKIKLPKLNTRNYLLLDPTMPEKAPKSAKWRLIINLDEKILGELE
;
A
#
# COMPACT_ATOMS: atom_id res chain seq x y z
N CYS A 1 15.07 2.44 -9.07
CA CYS A 1 13.93 1.61 -8.63
C CYS A 1 12.73 2.51 -8.41
N GLY A 2 11.57 2.16 -8.96
CA GLY A 2 10.37 3.02 -9.06
C GLY A 2 9.49 3.22 -7.82
N GLY A 3 10.04 3.05 -6.61
CA GLY A 3 9.30 3.32 -5.36
C GLY A 3 7.94 2.61 -5.23
N ILE A 4 7.03 3.19 -4.42
CA ILE A 4 5.67 2.68 -4.22
C ILE A 4 4.73 3.01 -5.39
N ILE A 5 5.06 4.06 -6.16
CA ILE A 5 4.26 4.57 -7.27
C ILE A 5 4.15 3.52 -8.37
N GLU A 6 5.26 2.86 -8.69
CA GLU A 6 5.28 1.84 -9.75
C GLU A 6 4.47 0.61 -9.35
N VAL A 7 4.45 0.28 -8.05
CA VAL A 7 3.59 -0.77 -7.49
C VAL A 7 2.12 -0.38 -7.64
N ALA A 8 1.76 0.87 -7.32
CA ALA A 8 0.38 1.36 -7.46
C ALA A 8 -0.09 1.32 -8.92
N LYS A 9 0.74 1.78 -9.87
CA LYS A 9 0.46 1.69 -11.31
C LYS A 9 0.28 0.24 -11.77
N ALA A 10 1.13 -0.68 -11.30
CA ALA A 10 1.01 -2.10 -11.63
C ALA A 10 -0.29 -2.72 -11.08
N LEU A 11 -0.70 -2.35 -9.86
CA LEU A 11 -1.96 -2.77 -9.26
C LEU A 11 -3.16 -2.21 -10.02
N LYS A 12 -3.13 -0.93 -10.43
CA LYS A 12 -4.20 -0.27 -11.21
C LYS A 12 -4.46 -0.99 -12.54
N ASN A 13 -3.41 -1.50 -13.19
CA ASN A 13 -3.54 -2.28 -14.43
C ASN A 13 -4.27 -3.62 -14.23
N ASN A 14 -4.45 -4.09 -12.99
CA ASN A 14 -5.17 -5.31 -12.62
C ASN A 14 -4.71 -6.60 -13.35
N LYS A 15 -3.50 -6.60 -13.93
CA LYS A 15 -2.88 -7.75 -14.61
C LYS A 15 -2.06 -8.62 -13.65
N PHE A 16 -2.67 -9.03 -12.55
CA PHE A 16 -2.02 -9.89 -11.55
C PHE A 16 -2.95 -10.98 -11.05
N ASP A 17 -2.37 -12.11 -10.64
CA ASP A 17 -3.12 -13.18 -9.97
C ASP A 17 -3.33 -12.78 -8.51
N ARG A 18 -4.57 -12.39 -8.20
CA ARG A 18 -4.97 -11.95 -6.86
C ARG A 18 -4.72 -13.03 -5.80
N LYS A 19 -4.98 -14.30 -6.09
CA LYS A 19 -4.81 -15.39 -5.10
C LYS A 19 -3.33 -15.60 -4.81
N LYS A 20 -2.47 -15.53 -5.83
CA LYS A 20 -1.01 -15.53 -5.61
C LYS A 20 -0.56 -14.34 -4.79
N LEU A 21 -1.06 -13.13 -5.08
CA LEU A 21 -0.71 -11.92 -4.33
C LEU A 21 -1.10 -12.04 -2.85
N GLU A 22 -2.32 -12.49 -2.57
CA GLU A 22 -2.81 -12.76 -1.20
C GLU A 22 -1.94 -13.80 -0.48
N ASN A 23 -1.61 -14.91 -1.15
CA ASN A 23 -0.74 -15.95 -0.59
C ASN A 23 0.66 -15.44 -0.29
N TYR A 24 1.26 -14.67 -1.19
CA TYR A 24 2.59 -14.09 -0.98
C TYR A 24 2.58 -13.09 0.17
N ALA A 25 1.59 -12.21 0.23
CA ALA A 25 1.43 -11.25 1.32
C ALA A 25 1.34 -11.95 2.68
N GLN A 26 0.57 -13.03 2.77
CA GLN A 26 0.46 -13.85 3.99
C GLN A 26 1.77 -14.55 4.34
N ARG A 27 2.44 -15.18 3.36
CA ARG A 27 3.70 -15.90 3.58
C ARG A 27 4.85 -14.99 3.99
N ILE A 28 4.93 -13.79 3.43
CA ILE A 28 5.95 -12.80 3.79
C ILE A 28 5.78 -12.35 5.24
N GLY A 29 4.54 -12.25 5.74
CA GLY A 29 4.26 -11.92 7.14
C GLY A 29 4.76 -10.54 7.59
N ASN A 30 5.24 -9.70 6.66
CA ASN A 30 5.82 -8.41 6.97
C ASN A 30 4.72 -7.35 7.11
N SER A 31 4.61 -6.76 8.30
CA SER A 31 3.56 -5.79 8.56
C SER A 31 3.63 -4.56 7.66
N GLY A 32 4.82 -4.11 7.23
CA GLY A 32 4.98 -2.99 6.32
C GLY A 32 4.44 -3.28 4.92
N VAL A 33 4.70 -4.49 4.40
CA VAL A 33 4.15 -4.96 3.10
C VAL A 33 2.64 -5.01 3.17
N LEU A 34 2.08 -5.61 4.22
CA LEU A 34 0.64 -5.75 4.40
C LEU A 34 -0.08 -4.40 4.49
N ARG A 35 0.49 -3.45 5.23
CA ARG A 35 -0.08 -2.10 5.37
C ARG A 35 -0.11 -1.36 4.03
N ARG A 36 1.01 -1.34 3.30
CA ARG A 36 1.11 -0.65 2.00
C ARG A 36 0.20 -1.28 0.96
N LEU A 37 0.21 -2.61 0.86
CA LEU A 37 -0.67 -3.33 -0.04
C LEU A 37 -2.14 -3.08 0.31
N GLY A 38 -2.51 -3.12 1.60
CA GLY A 38 -3.87 -2.85 2.04
C GLY A 38 -4.35 -1.45 1.69
N TYR A 39 -3.52 -0.42 1.95
CA TYR A 39 -3.84 0.96 1.59
C TYR A 39 -4.00 1.14 0.08
N LEU A 40 -3.04 0.66 -0.72
CA LEU A 40 -3.12 0.76 -2.19
C LEU A 40 -4.32 0.00 -2.76
N SER A 41 -4.64 -1.17 -2.19
CA SER A 41 -5.81 -1.94 -2.61
C SER A 41 -7.11 -1.21 -2.32
N GLU A 42 -7.22 -0.55 -1.17
CA GLU A 42 -8.38 0.26 -0.82
C GLU A 42 -8.52 1.49 -1.70
N LEU A 43 -7.41 2.21 -1.93
CA LEU A 43 -7.35 3.37 -2.82
C LEU A 43 -7.80 3.00 -4.25
N LEU A 44 -7.34 1.86 -4.75
CA LEU A 44 -7.64 1.39 -6.11
C LEU A 44 -8.94 0.56 -6.19
N ASN A 45 -9.71 0.48 -5.10
CA ASN A 45 -10.92 -0.33 -4.98
C ASN A 45 -10.73 -1.83 -5.35
N ILE A 46 -9.53 -2.35 -5.13
CA ILE A 46 -9.17 -3.75 -5.29
C ILE A 46 -9.47 -4.46 -3.98
N LYS A 47 -10.38 -5.43 -4.00
CA LYS A 47 -10.58 -6.29 -2.83
C LYS A 47 -9.37 -7.23 -2.72
N ILE A 48 -8.72 -7.31 -1.57
CA ILE A 48 -7.65 -8.28 -1.25
C ILE A 48 -7.87 -8.79 0.18
N LYS A 49 -7.76 -10.09 0.39
CA LYS A 49 -7.81 -10.70 1.73
C LYS A 49 -6.44 -10.64 2.38
N LEU A 50 -6.29 -9.77 3.38
CA LEU A 50 -5.08 -9.62 4.17
C LEU A 50 -5.34 -10.03 5.63
N PRO A 51 -4.33 -10.57 6.34
CA PRO A 51 -4.44 -10.90 7.75
C PRO A 51 -4.62 -9.63 8.60
N LYS A 52 -5.15 -9.79 9.81
CA LYS A 52 -5.31 -8.67 10.75
C LYS A 52 -3.95 -8.08 11.12
N LEU A 53 -3.88 -6.76 11.13
CA LEU A 53 -2.70 -6.01 11.57
C LEU A 53 -2.78 -5.74 13.07
N ASN A 54 -1.74 -6.12 13.81
CA ASN A 54 -1.62 -5.79 15.23
C ASN A 54 -0.39 -4.90 15.46
N THR A 55 -0.49 -3.64 15.04
CA THR A 55 0.66 -2.73 15.01
C THR A 55 0.32 -1.34 15.48
N ARG A 56 1.24 -0.72 16.24
CA ARG A 56 1.02 0.58 16.89
C ARG A 56 1.75 1.75 16.21
N ASN A 57 2.90 1.50 15.60
CA ASN A 57 3.72 2.53 14.96
C ASN A 57 3.17 2.91 13.57
N TYR A 58 3.50 4.10 13.09
CA TYR A 58 3.25 4.51 11.71
C TYR A 58 4.48 4.22 10.83
N LEU A 59 4.25 3.93 9.55
CA LEU A 59 5.30 3.80 8.53
C LEU A 59 5.02 4.77 7.38
N LEU A 60 6.06 5.16 6.65
CA LEU A 60 5.88 5.87 5.38
C LEU A 60 5.24 4.94 4.34
N LEU A 61 4.28 5.48 3.59
CA LEU A 61 3.72 4.82 2.41
C LEU A 61 4.84 4.54 1.41
N ASP A 62 5.60 5.57 1.04
CA ASP A 62 6.85 5.42 0.28
C ASP A 62 8.07 5.66 1.17
N PRO A 63 8.90 4.63 1.46
CA PRO A 63 10.13 4.82 2.22
C PRO A 63 11.21 5.63 1.48
N THR A 64 11.06 5.88 0.18
CA THR A 64 12.03 6.67 -0.61
C THR A 64 11.67 8.15 -0.73
N MET A 65 10.56 8.57 -0.13
CA MET A 65 10.08 9.97 -0.16
C MET A 65 10.17 10.63 1.22
N PRO A 66 10.37 11.95 1.30
CA PRO A 66 10.44 12.68 2.57
C PRO A 66 9.15 12.59 3.39
N GLU A 67 9.26 12.75 4.70
CA GLU A 67 8.13 12.70 5.64
C GLU A 67 7.37 14.04 5.65
N LYS A 68 6.42 14.21 4.71
CA LYS A 68 5.43 15.30 4.72
C LYS A 68 4.08 14.75 4.29
N ALA A 69 3.14 14.54 5.22
CA ALA A 69 1.81 14.04 4.84
C ALA A 69 0.75 13.85 5.94
N PRO A 70 -0.52 13.68 5.52
CA PRO A 70 -1.58 13.13 6.36
C PRO A 70 -1.34 11.66 6.74
N LYS A 71 -2.06 11.19 7.77
CA LYS A 71 -1.93 9.84 8.32
C LYS A 71 -3.19 9.00 8.06
N SER A 72 -3.02 7.81 7.51
CA SER A 72 -4.06 6.77 7.51
C SER A 72 -4.01 5.99 8.82
N ALA A 73 -4.99 6.23 9.70
CA ALA A 73 -5.08 5.51 10.98
C ALA A 73 -5.41 4.02 10.81
N LYS A 74 -6.20 3.68 9.79
CA LYS A 74 -6.62 2.30 9.46
C LYS A 74 -5.42 1.42 9.13
N TRP A 75 -4.54 1.91 8.26
CA TRP A 75 -3.35 1.17 7.82
C TRP A 75 -2.08 1.55 8.58
N ARG A 76 -2.15 2.51 9.50
CA ARG A 76 -1.00 3.05 10.25
C ARG A 76 0.11 3.48 9.29
N LEU A 77 -0.25 4.31 8.32
CA LEU A 77 0.67 4.85 7.30
C LEU A 77 0.65 6.38 7.29
N ILE A 78 1.81 6.98 7.03
CA ILE A 78 1.97 8.39 6.65
C ILE A 78 1.94 8.42 5.12
N ILE A 79 0.99 9.13 4.54
CA ILE A 79 0.71 9.12 3.10
C ILE A 79 1.59 10.15 2.41
N ASN A 80 2.91 9.93 2.45
CA ASN A 80 3.94 10.85 1.95
C ASN A 80 4.08 10.86 0.44
N LEU A 81 2.96 11.02 -0.25
CA LEU A 81 2.85 11.24 -1.69
C LEU A 81 2.14 12.57 -1.93
N ASP A 82 2.53 13.29 -2.97
CA ASP A 82 1.84 14.50 -3.37
C ASP A 82 0.40 14.20 -3.80
N GLU A 83 -0.53 15.10 -3.48
CA GLU A 83 -1.96 14.96 -3.83
C GLU A 83 -2.17 14.77 -5.34
N LYS A 84 -1.35 15.40 -6.17
CA LYS A 84 -1.38 15.22 -7.63
C LYS A 84 -1.12 13.77 -8.03
N ILE A 85 -0.10 13.14 -7.42
CA ILE A 85 0.27 11.76 -7.69
C ILE A 85 -0.84 10.82 -7.21
N LEU A 86 -1.46 11.13 -6.07
CA LEU A 86 -2.58 10.34 -5.55
C LEU A 86 -3.80 10.44 -6.49
N GLY A 87 -4.10 11.63 -7.01
CA GLY A 87 -5.18 11.85 -7.97
C GLY A 87 -4.95 11.18 -9.34
N GLU A 88 -3.71 10.92 -9.74
CA GLU A 88 -3.41 10.08 -10.92
C GLU A 88 -3.67 8.58 -10.67
N LEU A 89 -3.66 8.16 -9.40
CA LEU A 89 -3.85 6.77 -9.00
C LEU A 89 -5.32 6.42 -8.79
N GLU A 90 -6.16 7.34 -8.32
CA GLU A 90 -7.63 7.23 -8.35
C GLU A 90 -8.18 7.01 -9.78
#